data_AF-A0A3C0NPM2-F1
#
_entry.id   AF-A0A3C0NPM2-F1
#
_cell.length_a   1.000
_cell.length_b   1.000
_cell.length_c   1.000
_cell.angle_alpha   90.00
_cell.angle_beta   90.00
_cell.angle_gamma   90.00
#
_symmetry.space_group_name_H-M   'P 1'
#
loop_
_entity.id
_entity.type
_entity.pdbx_description
1 polymer ?
#
loop_
_entity_poly.entity_id
_entity_poly.type
_entity_poly.pdbx_seq_one_letter_code
_entity_poly.pdbx_strand_id
1 'polypeptide(L)' 'MTEKFKKETGQSVSSYIRYARVERAKVLLESSDLSVRDIAERLAFNTVNYFIQCFRDTTGYTPAQYRKRFRKG' A
#
# COMPACT_ATOMS: atom_id res chain seq x y z
N MET A 1 12.26 0.03 26.10
CA MET A 1 12.20 -0.91 24.96
C MET A 1 12.08 -0.11 23.68
N THR A 2 13.17 0.40 23.11
CA THR A 2 13.04 1.19 21.87
C THR A 2 14.28 1.36 21.03
N GLU A 3 15.33 0.54 21.18
CA GLU A 3 16.50 0.71 20.31
C GLU A 3 17.12 -0.63 19.93
N LYS A 4 17.42 -0.76 18.63
CA LYS A 4 18.27 -1.76 17.96
C LYS A 4 17.57 -2.97 17.31
N PHE A 5 16.74 -2.68 16.31
CA PHE A 5 16.66 -3.51 15.09
C PHE A 5 17.15 -2.73 13.85
N LYS A 6 18.37 -2.20 13.97
CA LYS A 6 19.18 -1.71 12.84
C LYS A 6 20.47 -2.51 12.82
N LYS A 7 20.52 -3.60 12.04
CA LYS A 7 21.78 -4.10 11.47
C LYS A 7 21.47 -5.15 10.40
N GLU A 8 21.98 -4.88 9.20
CA GLU A 8 22.37 -5.85 8.16
C GLU A 8 21.47 -6.14 6.94
N THR A 9 20.32 -5.46 6.74
CA THR A 9 19.59 -5.55 5.45
C THR A 9 19.09 -4.22 4.86
N GLY A 10 19.20 -3.09 5.57
CA GLY A 10 18.90 -1.74 5.04
C GLY A 10 17.42 -1.45 4.70
N GLN A 11 16.62 -2.47 4.40
CA GLN A 11 15.17 -2.41 4.27
C GLN A 11 14.53 -2.80 5.60
N SER A 12 14.23 -1.81 6.42
CA SER A 12 13.59 -2.00 7.73
C SER A 12 12.29 -2.82 7.62
N VAL A 13 11.95 -3.60 8.64
CA VAL A 13 10.66 -4.34 8.77
C VAL A 13 9.46 -3.49 8.33
N SER A 14 9.49 -2.20 8.63
CA SER A 14 8.48 -1.22 8.20
C SER A 14 8.34 -1.09 6.68
N SER A 15 9.43 -1.16 5.92
CA SER A 15 9.42 -1.17 4.45
C SER A 15 8.79 -2.43 3.90
N TYR A 16 9.11 -3.59 4.49
CA TYR A 16 8.52 -4.86 4.11
C TYR A 16 7.01 -4.89 4.38
N ILE A 17 6.58 -4.44 5.57
CA ILE A 17 5.15 -4.32 5.91
C ILE A 17 4.44 -3.37 4.94
N ARG A 18 5.06 -2.23 4.62
CA ARG A 18 4.52 -1.26 3.67
C ARG A 18 4.33 -1.89 2.29
N TYR A 19 5.34 -2.61 1.79
CA TYR A 19 5.25 -3.32 0.51
C TYR A 19 4.14 -4.36 0.52
N ALA A 20 4.07 -5.21 1.56
CA ALA A 20 3.04 -6.23 1.70
C ALA A 20 1.61 -5.63 1.73
N ARG A 21 1.44 -4.48 2.40
CA ARG A 21 0.17 -3.74 2.37
C ARG A 21 -0.17 -3.23 0.97
N VAL A 22 0.80 -2.69 0.23
CA VAL A 22 0.57 -2.25 -1.15
C VAL A 22 0.20 -3.43 -2.05
N GLU A 23 0.86 -4.58 -1.93
CA GLU A 23 0.49 -5.78 -2.68
C GLU A 23 -0.95 -6.21 -2.38
N ARG A 24 -1.37 -6.16 -1.11
CA ARG A 24 -2.76 -6.45 -0.74
C ARG A 24 -3.73 -5.41 -1.30
N ALA A 25 -3.35 -4.14 -1.34
CA ALA A 25 -4.16 -3.08 -1.93
C ALA A 25 -4.40 -3.31 -3.42
N LYS A 26 -3.40 -3.75 -4.20
CA LYS A 26 -3.56 -4.09 -5.62
C LYS A 26 -4.69 -5.09 -5.83
N VAL A 27 -4.66 -6.20 -5.09
CA VAL A 27 -5.69 -7.24 -5.15
C VAL A 27 -7.07 -6.66 -4.87
N LEU A 28 -7.21 -5.84 -3.81
CA LEU A 28 -8.51 -5.22 -3.48
C LEU A 28 -8.98 -4.22 -4.54
N LEU A 29 -8.06 -3.47 -5.16
CA LEU A 29 -8.39 -2.54 -6.25
C LEU A 29 -8.88 -3.26 -7.50
N GLU A 30 -8.35 -4.45 -7.77
CA GLU A 30 -8.68 -5.27 -8.93
C GLU A 30 -9.95 -6.11 -8.71
N SER A 31 -10.18 -6.60 -7.49
CA SER A 31 -11.23 -7.59 -7.19
C SER A 31 -12.45 -7.04 -6.44
N SER A 32 -12.51 -5.73 -6.15
CA SER A 32 -13.62 -5.16 -5.36
C SER A 32 -13.97 -3.72 -5.74
N ASP A 33 -15.14 -3.28 -5.27
CA ASP A 33 -15.66 -1.91 -5.42
C ASP A 33 -15.32 -0.98 -4.26
N LEU A 34 -14.54 -1.43 -3.27
CA LEU A 34 -14.17 -0.64 -2.10
C LEU A 34 -13.60 0.71 -2.51
N SER A 35 -13.87 1.80 -1.79
CA SER A 35 -13.24 3.07 -2.12
C SER A 35 -11.74 3.05 -1.78
N VAL A 36 -10.98 3.99 -2.35
CA VAL A 36 -9.56 4.16 -2.00
C VAL A 36 -9.39 4.44 -0.50
N ARG A 37 -10.36 5.13 0.12
CA ARG A 37 -10.38 5.38 1.56
C ARG A 37 -10.59 4.09 2.36
N ASP A 38 -11.59 3.29 1.99
CA ASP A 38 -11.88 2.03 2.69
C ASP A 38 -10.68 1.07 2.64
N ILE A 39 -9.99 1.01 1.49
CA ILE A 39 -8.79 0.19 1.34
C ILE A 39 -7.65 0.70 2.22
N ALA A 40 -7.45 2.03 2.31
CA ALA A 40 -6.43 2.62 3.18
C ALA A 40 -6.69 2.30 4.66
N GLU A 41 -7.93 2.46 5.11
CA GLU A 41 -8.35 2.15 6.49
C GLU A 41 -8.22 0.66 6.80
N ARG A 42 -8.68 -0.21 5.89
CA ARG A 42 -8.60 -1.67 6.04
C ARG A 42 -7.18 -2.21 6.11
N LEU A 43 -6.23 -1.51 5.48
CA LEU A 43 -4.80 -1.85 5.51
C LEU A 43 -4.02 -1.07 6.57
N ALA A 44 -4.72 -0.41 7.50
CA ALA A 44 -4.17 0.34 8.62
C ALA A 44 -3.11 1.38 8.19
N PHE A 45 -3.38 2.10 7.10
CA PHE A 45 -2.63 3.32 6.77
C PHE A 45 -3.13 4.48 7.62
N ASN A 46 -2.20 5.25 8.18
CA ASN A 46 -2.54 6.38 9.06
C ASN A 46 -3.38 7.45 8.35
N THR A 47 -3.16 7.67 7.06
CA THR A 47 -3.94 8.60 6.25
C THR A 47 -4.07 8.08 4.81
N VAL A 48 -5.16 8.50 4.14
CA VAL A 48 -5.40 8.18 2.74
C VAL A 48 -4.32 8.80 1.84
N ASN A 49 -3.88 10.03 2.11
CA ASN A 49 -2.82 10.67 1.33
C ASN A 49 -1.50 9.90 1.41
N TYR A 50 -1.15 9.43 2.61
CA TYR A 50 0.05 8.62 2.81
C TYR A 50 -0.04 7.28 2.07
N PHE A 51 -1.21 6.63 2.09
CA PHE A 51 -1.47 5.44 1.29
C PHE A 51 -1.28 5.72 -0.21
N ILE A 52 -1.88 6.78 -0.75
CA ILE A 52 -1.78 7.11 -2.18
C ILE A 52 -0.33 7.35 -2.58
N GLN A 53 0.43 8.11 -1.79
CA GLN A 53 1.83 8.38 -2.05
C GLN A 53 2.64 7.09 -2.06
N CYS A 54 2.51 6.28 -1.00
CA CYS A 54 3.17 4.98 -0.88
C CYS A 54 2.84 4.03 -2.04
N PHE A 55 1.57 3.93 -2.40
CA PHE A 55 1.09 3.08 -3.47
C PHE A 55 1.68 3.54 -4.82
N ARG A 56 1.71 4.85 -5.07
CA ARG A 56 2.33 5.42 -6.27
C ARG A 56 3.83 5.18 -6.31
N ASP A 57 4.53 5.38 -5.21
CA ASP A 57 5.98 5.16 -5.13
C ASP A 57 6.36 3.70 -5.38
N THR A 58 5.46 2.77 -5.02
CA THR A 58 5.69 1.33 -5.19
C THR A 58 5.24 0.80 -6.57
N THR A 59 4.18 1.36 -7.14
CA THR A 59 3.54 0.81 -8.36
C THR A 59 3.67 1.69 -9.60
N GLY A 60 4.09 2.95 -9.45
CA GLY A 60 4.10 3.96 -10.49
C GLY A 60 2.74 4.61 -10.78
N TYR A 61 1.65 4.15 -10.16
CA TYR A 61 0.29 4.64 -10.41
C TYR A 61 -0.41 5.05 -9.11
N THR A 62 -1.33 6.02 -9.19
CA THR A 62 -2.28 6.22 -8.08
C THR A 62 -3.23 5.02 -7.97
N PRO A 63 -3.81 4.73 -6.79
CA PRO A 63 -4.76 3.62 -6.62
C PRO A 63 -5.94 3.66 -7.62
N ALA A 64 -6.46 4.86 -7.91
CA ALA A 64 -7.55 5.05 -8.87
C ALA A 64 -7.13 4.74 -10.32
N GLN A 65 -5.94 5.22 -10.73
CA GLN A 65 -5.39 4.90 -12.05
C GLN A 65 -5.10 3.41 -12.19
N TYR A 66 -4.55 2.79 -11.15
CA TYR A 66 -4.27 1.37 -11.11
C TYR A 66 -5.55 0.56 -11.26
N ARG A 67 -6.60 0.86 -10.49
CA ARG A 67 -7.94 0.24 -10.64
C ARG A 67 -8.45 0.35 -12.08
N LYS A 68 -8.45 1.55 -12.65
CA LYS A 68 -8.95 1.77 -14.02
C LYS A 68 -8.21 0.93 -15.06
N ARG A 69 -6.92 0.68 -14.85
CA ARG A 69 -6.05 -0.03 -15.80
C ARG A 69 -6.11 -1.55 -15.65
N PHE A 70 -6.18 -2.05 -14.41
CA PHE A 70 -5.99 -3.47 -14.12
C PHE A 70 -7.28 -4.19 -13.72
N ARG A 71 -8.34 -3.46 -13.35
CA ARG A 71 -9.65 -4.07 -13.11
C ARG A 71 -10.20 -4.57 -14.43
N LYS A 72 -10.14 -5.89 -14.61
CA LYS A 72 -10.88 -6.57 -15.67
C LYS A 72 -12.33 -6.64 -15.22
N GLY A 73 -13.22 -6.05 -16.02
CA GLY A 73 -14.67 -6.20 -15.87
C GLY A 73 -15.08 -7.65 -16.08
#